data_AF-A0A1X1WIH8-F1
#
_entry.id   AF-A0A1X1WIH8-F1
#
_cell.length_a   1.000
_cell.length_b   1.000
_cell.length_c   1.000
_cell.angle_alpha   90.00
_cell.angle_beta   90.00
_cell.angle_gamma   90.00
#
_symmetry.space_group_name_H-M   'P 1'
#
loop_
_entity.id
_entity.type
_entity.pdbx_description
1 polymer ?
#
loop_
_entity_poly.entity_id
_entity_poly.type
_entity_poly.pdbx_seq_one_letter_code
_entity_poly.pdbx_strand_id
1 'polypeptide(L)'
;MVVCTLISVEAVADSPPLTGRTTALVWGPVAAHWRGGEGGTAGAVLAAALAALDAPGFRRPIPSPSPAEVAALARAGTALNEAVRQRYMRGPAAGSVAAAAGKVAAAAERLGHDQPRGAKEPVLCVGKRDRLVFLRLDPRLHAAMRDAARLNGMGFGAWVRDSVAAAVEEHQARRPTGETGEARTVAGRIAGLLVQAGDVAADRAEAAAVAAADDALAAAAARLSRWGSRR
;
A
#
# COMPACT_ATOMS: atom_id res chain seq x y z
N MET A 1 -6.86 -26.09 -21.39
CA MET A 1 -8.10 -25.57 -20.79
C MET A 1 -8.20 -26.16 -19.38
N VAL A 2 -7.79 -25.40 -18.36
CA VAL A 2 -7.84 -25.86 -16.96
C VAL A 2 -9.26 -25.61 -16.48
N VAL A 3 -9.99 -26.68 -16.19
CA VAL A 3 -11.39 -26.62 -15.72
C VAL A 3 -11.36 -26.39 -14.21
N CYS A 4 -11.68 -25.17 -13.77
CA CYS A 4 -11.95 -24.86 -12.38
C CYS A 4 -13.43 -25.09 -12.11
N THR A 5 -13.78 -26.21 -11.47
CA THR A 5 -15.15 -26.45 -11.01
C THR A 5 -15.32 -25.84 -9.61
N LEU A 6 -16.13 -24.77 -9.52
CA LEU A 6 -16.61 -24.21 -8.25
C LEU A 6 -17.70 -25.12 -7.70
N ILE A 7 -17.36 -25.94 -6.71
CA ILE A 7 -18.29 -26.87 -6.06
C ILE A 7 -18.78 -26.21 -4.76
N SER A 8 -20.08 -25.96 -4.66
CA SER A 8 -20.73 -25.48 -3.43
C SER A 8 -20.57 -26.52 -2.31
N VAL A 9 -20.73 -26.09 -1.04
CA VAL A 9 -20.49 -26.93 0.14
C VAL A 9 -21.34 -28.23 0.13
N GLU A 10 -22.49 -28.24 -0.54
CA GLU A 10 -23.38 -29.41 -0.65
C GLU A 10 -22.94 -30.45 -1.70
N ALA A 11 -22.22 -30.05 -2.75
CA ALA A 11 -21.78 -30.97 -3.82
C ALA A 11 -20.42 -31.66 -3.53
N VAL A 12 -19.92 -31.52 -2.30
CA VAL A 12 -18.62 -32.05 -1.83
C VAL A 12 -18.60 -33.58 -1.68
N ALA A 13 -19.76 -34.22 -1.49
CA ALA A 13 -19.85 -35.64 -1.19
C ALA A 13 -19.50 -36.55 -2.39
N ASP A 14 -19.74 -36.10 -3.63
CA ASP A 14 -19.75 -37.00 -4.80
C ASP A 14 -18.66 -36.72 -5.86
N SER A 15 -17.67 -35.87 -5.57
CA SER A 15 -16.57 -35.58 -6.52
C SER A 15 -15.29 -36.39 -6.24
N PRO A 16 -14.57 -36.88 -7.26
CA PRO A 16 -13.30 -37.60 -7.09
C PRO A 16 -12.27 -36.74 -6.33
N PRO A 17 -11.29 -37.35 -5.62
CA PRO A 17 -10.51 -36.65 -4.62
C PRO A 17 -9.61 -35.58 -5.26
N LEU A 18 -9.96 -34.30 -5.06
CA LEU A 18 -9.05 -33.18 -5.25
C LEU A 18 -7.94 -33.29 -4.20
N THR A 19 -6.75 -33.75 -4.61
CA THR A 19 -5.63 -34.11 -3.72
C THR A 19 -4.73 -32.92 -3.33
N GLY A 20 -4.98 -31.70 -3.83
CA GLY A 20 -4.38 -30.47 -3.33
C GLY A 20 -5.25 -29.82 -2.24
N ARG A 21 -4.93 -30.07 -0.96
CA ARG A 21 -5.57 -29.39 0.18
C ARG A 21 -4.55 -28.50 0.87
N THR A 22 -4.89 -27.22 0.98
CA THR A 22 -4.07 -26.25 1.70
C THR A 22 -4.96 -25.30 2.49
N THR A 23 -4.39 -24.66 3.50
CA THR A 23 -5.09 -23.70 4.33
C THR A 23 -4.37 -22.37 4.34
N ALA A 24 -5.17 -21.30 4.38
CA ALA A 24 -4.67 -19.94 4.52
C ALA A 24 -5.35 -19.26 5.69
N LEU A 25 -4.56 -18.62 6.56
CA LEU A 25 -5.09 -17.84 7.67
C LEU A 25 -5.25 -16.39 7.23
N VAL A 26 -6.48 -15.90 7.17
CA VAL A 26 -6.87 -14.56 6.72
C VAL A 26 -7.51 -13.77 7.85
N TRP A 27 -7.71 -12.47 7.62
CA TRP A 27 -8.34 -11.56 8.58
C TRP A 27 -9.85 -11.81 8.67
N GLY A 28 -10.39 -11.84 9.88
CA GLY A 28 -11.83 -12.01 10.13
C GLY A 28 -12.73 -11.05 9.34
N PRO A 29 -12.46 -9.73 9.33
CA PRO A 29 -13.23 -8.76 8.55
C PRO A 29 -13.23 -9.05 7.03
N VAL A 30 -12.06 -9.38 6.45
CA VAL A 30 -11.96 -9.77 5.03
C VAL A 30 -12.78 -11.01 4.72
N ALA A 31 -12.72 -12.02 5.59
CA ALA A 31 -13.52 -13.23 5.41
C ALA A 31 -15.02 -12.94 5.46
N ALA A 32 -15.47 -12.03 6.33
CA ALA A 32 -16.87 -11.61 6.42
C ALA A 32 -17.31 -10.84 5.17
N HIS A 33 -16.49 -9.91 4.68
CA HIS A 33 -16.75 -9.13 3.47
C HIS A 33 -16.94 -10.03 2.23
N TRP A 34 -16.08 -11.04 2.06
CA TRP A 34 -16.14 -11.97 0.93
C TRP A 34 -17.17 -13.10 1.06
N ARG A 35 -17.88 -13.21 2.19
CA ARG A 35 -18.82 -14.31 2.43
C ARG A 35 -19.99 -14.31 1.44
N GLY A 36 -20.46 -13.14 1.01
CA GLY A 36 -21.64 -12.99 0.15
C GLY A 36 -21.39 -13.13 -1.36
N GLY A 37 -20.14 -13.32 -1.79
CA GLY A 37 -19.78 -13.45 -3.21
C GLY A 37 -19.84 -14.88 -3.75
N GLU A 38 -19.72 -15.03 -5.06
CA GLU A 38 -19.60 -16.34 -5.72
C GLU A 38 -18.37 -17.11 -5.19
N GLY A 39 -18.57 -18.38 -4.80
CA GLY A 39 -17.53 -19.19 -4.14
C GLY A 39 -17.17 -18.77 -2.70
N GLY A 40 -17.85 -17.74 -2.15
CA GLY A 40 -17.65 -17.21 -0.81
C GLY A 40 -16.20 -16.79 -0.52
N THR A 41 -15.81 -16.86 0.76
CA THR A 41 -14.45 -16.50 1.18
C THR A 41 -13.38 -17.35 0.48
N ALA A 42 -13.63 -18.65 0.26
CA ALA A 42 -12.67 -19.55 -0.37
C ALA A 42 -12.44 -19.20 -1.85
N GLY A 43 -13.50 -18.87 -2.59
CA GLY A 43 -13.44 -18.41 -3.97
C GLY A 43 -12.64 -17.11 -4.11
N ALA A 44 -12.90 -16.13 -3.24
CA ALA A 44 -12.18 -14.86 -3.26
C ALA A 44 -10.68 -15.02 -2.91
N VAL A 45 -10.35 -15.87 -1.94
CA VAL A 45 -8.95 -16.19 -1.61
C VAL A 45 -8.25 -16.89 -2.79
N LEU A 46 -8.93 -17.81 -3.46
CA LEU A 46 -8.41 -18.48 -4.65
C LEU A 46 -8.18 -17.50 -5.81
N ALA A 47 -9.14 -16.63 -6.09
CA ALA A 47 -9.00 -15.61 -7.14
C ALA A 47 -7.82 -14.67 -6.87
N ALA A 48 -7.62 -14.25 -5.62
CA ALA A 48 -6.48 -13.43 -5.23
C ALA A 48 -5.13 -14.14 -5.45
N ALA A 49 -5.05 -15.42 -5.11
CA ALA A 49 -3.86 -16.25 -5.33
C ALA A 49 -3.58 -16.49 -6.83
N LEU A 50 -4.62 -16.74 -7.64
CA LEU A 50 -4.47 -16.90 -9.09
C LEU A 50 -3.92 -15.63 -9.74
N ALA A 51 -4.49 -14.47 -9.42
CA ALA A 51 -4.00 -13.19 -9.94
C ALA A 51 -2.54 -12.89 -9.55
N ALA A 52 -2.04 -13.48 -8.46
CA ALA A 52 -0.63 -13.37 -8.09
C ALA A 52 0.28 -14.22 -8.98
N LEU A 53 -0.17 -15.37 -9.46
CA LEU A 53 0.62 -16.20 -10.39
C LEU A 53 0.82 -15.54 -11.74
N ASP A 54 -0.19 -14.80 -12.21
CA ASP A 54 -0.13 -14.08 -13.49
C ASP A 54 0.68 -12.78 -13.40
N ALA A 55 1.01 -12.33 -12.19
CA ALA A 55 1.75 -11.11 -11.97
C ALA A 55 3.27 -11.32 -12.13
N PRO A 56 4.01 -10.31 -12.63
CA PRO A 56 5.47 -10.34 -12.67
C PRO A 56 6.07 -10.70 -11.30
N GLY A 57 7.01 -11.65 -11.28
CA GLY A 57 7.62 -12.14 -10.03
C GLY A 57 6.69 -13.00 -9.16
N PHE A 58 5.53 -13.42 -9.68
CA PHE A 58 4.52 -14.24 -8.99
C PHE A 58 3.96 -13.59 -7.72
N ARG A 59 3.88 -12.25 -7.70
CA ARG A 59 3.32 -11.48 -6.59
C ARG A 59 2.44 -10.37 -7.11
N ARG A 60 1.28 -10.19 -6.48
CA ARG A 60 0.45 -9.02 -6.77
C ARG A 60 1.18 -7.73 -6.36
N PRO A 61 1.28 -6.74 -7.26
CA PRO A 61 1.96 -5.48 -6.97
C PRO A 61 1.24 -4.73 -5.86
N ILE A 62 2.01 -3.99 -5.06
CA ILE A 62 1.49 -3.02 -4.08
C ILE A 62 1.44 -1.68 -4.80
N PRO A 63 0.32 -0.94 -4.71
CA PRO A 63 0.31 0.47 -5.09
C PRO A 63 1.45 1.21 -4.39
N SER A 64 2.28 1.85 -5.19
CA SER A 64 3.50 2.51 -4.77
C SER A 64 3.60 3.84 -5.49
N PRO A 65 4.16 4.89 -4.86
CA PRO A 65 4.52 6.07 -5.62
C PRO A 65 5.60 5.67 -6.62
N SER A 66 5.59 6.33 -7.77
CA SER A 66 6.65 6.23 -8.75
C SER A 66 7.93 6.87 -8.21
N PRO A 67 9.11 6.40 -8.64
CA PRO A 67 10.38 7.04 -8.30
C PRO A 67 10.42 8.53 -8.66
N ALA A 68 9.73 8.94 -9.74
CA ALA A 68 9.67 10.32 -10.18
C ALA A 68 8.91 11.22 -9.19
N GLU A 69 7.80 10.73 -8.60
CA GLU A 69 7.06 11.45 -7.57
C GLU A 69 7.88 11.60 -6.28
N VAL A 70 8.56 10.53 -5.85
CA VAL A 70 9.45 10.57 -4.67
C VAL A 70 10.57 11.58 -4.89
N ALA A 71 11.21 11.55 -6.06
CA ALA A 71 12.27 12.48 -6.42
C ALA A 71 11.75 13.93 -6.53
N ALA A 72 10.52 14.15 -7.00
CA ALA A 72 9.91 15.48 -7.04
C ALA A 72 9.68 16.05 -5.64
N LEU A 73 9.18 15.22 -4.72
CA LEU A 73 9.03 15.61 -3.31
C LEU A 73 10.37 15.93 -2.66
N ALA A 74 11.38 15.09 -2.89
CA ALA A 74 12.74 15.32 -2.37
C ALA A 74 13.32 16.65 -2.87
N ARG A 75 13.21 16.94 -4.18
CA ARG A 75 13.64 18.23 -4.76
C ARG A 75 12.89 19.42 -4.18
N ALA A 76 11.59 19.29 -3.94
CA ALA A 76 10.80 20.35 -3.30
C ALA A 76 11.27 20.59 -1.85
N GLY A 77 11.55 19.53 -1.09
CA GLY A 77 12.13 19.61 0.25
C GLY A 77 13.50 20.28 0.27
N THR A 78 14.37 19.97 -0.69
CA THR A 78 15.67 20.66 -0.84
C THR A 78 15.50 22.16 -1.09
N ALA A 79 14.54 22.55 -1.95
CA ALA A 79 14.26 23.95 -2.22
C ALA A 79 13.72 24.69 -0.98
N LEU A 80 12.87 24.03 -0.18
CA LEU A 80 12.37 24.58 1.07
C LEU A 80 13.49 24.78 2.09
N ASN A 81 14.35 23.77 2.27
CA ASN A 81 15.50 23.86 3.17
C ASN A 81 16.44 25.01 2.77
N GLU A 82 16.70 25.21 1.48
CA GLU A 82 17.53 26.32 1.01
C GLU A 82 16.87 27.69 1.27
N ALA A 83 15.56 27.81 1.07
CA ALA A 83 14.84 29.06 1.37
C ALA A 83 14.90 29.40 2.87
N VAL A 84 14.67 28.41 3.74
CA VAL A 84 14.77 28.57 5.21
C VAL A 84 16.20 28.90 5.63
N ARG A 85 17.22 28.26 5.04
CA ARG A 85 18.63 28.57 5.31
C ARG A 85 18.98 30.00 4.92
N GLN A 86 18.52 30.48 3.76
CA GLN A 86 18.73 31.87 3.34
C GLN A 86 18.09 32.85 4.32
N ARG A 87 16.89 32.52 4.83
CA ARG A 87 16.20 33.32 5.83
C ARG A 87 17.01 33.44 7.13
N TYR A 88 17.53 32.33 7.65
CA TYR A 88 18.39 32.36 8.85
C TYR A 88 19.69 33.16 8.64
N MET A 89 20.31 33.09 7.46
CA MET A 89 21.60 33.74 7.21
C MET A 89 21.49 35.23 6.82
N ARG A 90 20.45 35.60 6.09
CA ARG A 90 20.34 36.92 5.42
C ARG A 90 19.14 37.74 5.89
N GLY A 91 18.34 37.21 6.80
CA GLY A 91 17.27 37.93 7.49
C GLY A 91 15.88 37.82 6.83
N PRO A 92 14.88 38.53 7.38
CA PRO A 92 13.44 38.34 7.10
C PRO A 92 12.97 38.55 5.65
N ALA A 93 13.78 39.19 4.80
CA ALA A 93 13.46 39.41 3.40
C ALA A 93 14.11 38.37 2.45
N ALA A 94 15.03 37.54 2.95
CA ALA A 94 15.79 36.60 2.13
C ALA A 94 15.20 35.18 2.10
N GLY A 95 15.22 34.55 0.92
CA GLY A 95 14.66 33.22 0.72
C GLY A 95 13.18 33.28 0.34
N SER A 96 12.81 32.54 -0.71
CA SER A 96 11.43 32.49 -1.22
C SER A 96 10.62 31.38 -0.54
N VAL A 97 10.36 31.52 0.76
CA VAL A 97 9.71 30.49 1.60
C VAL A 97 8.34 30.10 1.04
N ALA A 98 7.46 31.08 0.73
CA ALA A 98 6.15 30.80 0.15
C ALA A 98 6.23 30.00 -1.16
N ALA A 99 7.12 30.38 -2.08
CA ALA A 99 7.27 29.69 -3.35
C ALA A 99 7.81 28.26 -3.17
N ALA A 100 8.72 28.05 -2.22
CA ALA A 100 9.24 26.73 -1.90
C ALA A 100 8.19 25.84 -1.22
N ALA A 101 7.41 26.38 -0.29
CA ALA A 101 6.27 25.70 0.32
C ALA A 101 5.22 25.32 -0.74
N GLY A 102 4.91 26.20 -1.70
CA GLY A 102 4.02 25.87 -2.82
C GLY A 102 4.52 24.71 -3.68
N LYS A 103 5.82 24.57 -3.90
CA LYS A 103 6.41 23.41 -4.58
C LYS A 103 6.24 22.12 -3.77
N VAL A 104 6.37 22.20 -2.44
CA VAL A 104 6.12 21.07 -1.54
C VAL A 104 4.65 20.65 -1.62
N ALA A 105 3.71 21.59 -1.54
CA ALA A 105 2.28 21.31 -1.67
C ALA A 105 1.98 20.58 -2.99
N ALA A 106 2.41 21.12 -4.12
CA ALA A 106 2.17 20.52 -5.44
C ALA A 106 2.86 19.16 -5.64
N ALA A 107 4.00 18.91 -4.99
CA ALA A 107 4.64 17.61 -5.01
C ALA A 107 3.91 16.59 -4.11
N ALA A 108 3.48 17.02 -2.92
CA ALA A 108 2.73 16.21 -1.98
C ALA A 108 1.35 15.81 -2.51
N GLU A 109 0.62 16.73 -3.15
CA GLU A 109 -0.68 16.46 -3.78
C GLU A 109 -0.62 15.36 -4.83
N ARG A 110 0.45 15.36 -5.64
CA ARG A 110 0.69 14.36 -6.68
C ARG A 110 1.14 13.02 -6.12
N LEU A 111 1.88 13.02 -5.02
CA LEU A 111 2.47 11.81 -4.44
C LEU A 111 1.41 10.74 -4.15
N GLY A 112 1.44 9.68 -4.96
CA GLY A 112 0.54 8.55 -4.85
C GLY A 112 -0.92 8.88 -5.18
N HIS A 113 -1.16 9.93 -5.96
CA HIS A 113 -2.50 10.37 -6.34
C HIS A 113 -3.21 9.33 -7.22
N ASP A 114 -2.50 8.82 -8.22
CA ASP A 114 -2.98 7.85 -9.21
C ASP A 114 -2.83 6.39 -8.77
N GLN A 115 -2.35 6.17 -7.54
CA GLN A 115 -2.37 4.84 -6.96
C GLN A 115 -3.83 4.37 -6.92
N PRO A 116 -4.10 3.12 -7.36
CA PRO A 116 -5.42 2.55 -7.20
C PRO A 116 -5.86 2.76 -5.76
N ARG A 117 -6.97 3.48 -5.60
CA ARG A 117 -7.72 3.48 -4.36
C ARG A 117 -8.48 2.16 -4.41
N GLY A 118 -8.33 1.34 -3.38
CA GLY A 118 -9.04 0.08 -3.29
C GLY A 118 -10.54 0.25 -3.36
N ALA A 119 -11.23 -0.88 -3.16
CA ALA A 119 -12.67 -0.91 -2.97
C ALA A 119 -13.11 0.34 -2.17
N LYS A 120 -14.23 0.96 -2.61
CA LYS A 120 -14.70 2.31 -2.22
C LYS A 120 -14.62 2.65 -0.73
N GLU A 121 -14.48 1.62 0.11
CA GLU A 121 -14.15 1.71 1.51
C GLU A 121 -12.85 0.92 1.77
N PRO A 122 -11.75 1.55 2.22
CA PRO A 122 -10.65 0.80 2.82
C PRO A 122 -11.25 -0.02 3.97
N VAL A 123 -11.29 -1.35 3.83
CA VAL A 123 -11.58 -2.20 4.98
C VAL A 123 -10.39 -2.00 5.89
N LEU A 124 -10.59 -1.35 7.03
CA LEU A 124 -9.57 -1.33 8.05
C LEU A 124 -9.55 -2.75 8.63
N CYS A 125 -8.67 -3.64 8.15
CA CYS A 125 -8.40 -4.90 8.87
C CYS A 125 -7.61 -4.67 10.15
N VAL A 126 -8.13 -3.83 11.04
CA VAL A 126 -7.79 -3.81 12.46
C VAL A 126 -8.52 -5.00 13.09
N GLY A 127 -8.16 -6.22 12.70
CA GLY A 127 -8.87 -7.44 13.07
C GLY A 127 -7.92 -8.62 13.25
N LYS A 128 -8.31 -9.58 14.10
CA LYS A 128 -7.49 -10.77 14.34
C LYS A 128 -7.33 -11.58 13.04
N ARG A 129 -6.09 -12.03 12.80
CA ARG A 129 -5.76 -13.02 11.78
C ARG A 129 -6.07 -14.40 12.37
N ASP A 130 -7.35 -14.76 12.40
CA ASP A 130 -7.85 -15.95 13.10
C ASP A 130 -8.81 -16.82 12.24
N ARG A 131 -9.05 -16.44 10.98
CA ARG A 131 -9.92 -17.22 10.09
C ARG A 131 -9.13 -18.11 9.18
N LEU A 132 -9.27 -19.42 9.38
CA LEU A 132 -8.69 -20.44 8.55
C LEU A 132 -9.62 -20.73 7.36
N VAL A 133 -9.10 -20.57 6.15
CA VAL A 133 -9.81 -20.86 4.90
C VAL A 133 -9.19 -22.09 4.26
N PHE A 134 -10.02 -23.05 3.90
CA PHE A 134 -9.60 -24.27 3.20
C PHE A 134 -9.70 -24.05 1.70
N LEU A 135 -8.59 -24.25 1.00
CA LEU A 135 -8.51 -24.18 -0.45
C LEU A 135 -8.38 -25.59 -1.00
N ARG A 136 -9.29 -25.94 -1.91
CA ARG A 136 -9.23 -27.16 -2.71
C ARG A 136 -8.78 -26.78 -4.11
N LEU A 137 -7.66 -27.34 -4.52
CA LEU A 137 -6.98 -27.01 -5.76
C LEU A 137 -6.71 -28.31 -6.52
N ASP A 138 -6.69 -28.23 -7.85
CA ASP A 138 -6.12 -29.32 -8.61
C ASP A 138 -4.61 -29.44 -8.28
N PRO A 139 -4.01 -30.64 -8.38
CA PRO A 139 -2.63 -30.86 -7.96
C PRO A 139 -1.60 -30.03 -8.72
N ARG A 140 -1.86 -29.69 -9.99
CA ARG A 140 -0.93 -28.91 -10.82
C ARG A 140 -0.93 -27.46 -10.37
N LEU A 141 -2.10 -26.88 -10.13
CA LEU A 141 -2.21 -25.52 -9.59
C LEU A 141 -1.60 -25.41 -8.19
N HIS A 142 -1.85 -26.39 -7.33
CA HIS A 142 -1.23 -26.45 -6.00
C HIS A 142 0.31 -26.46 -6.09
N ALA A 143 0.88 -27.25 -7.01
CA ALA A 143 2.32 -27.29 -7.24
C ALA A 143 2.86 -25.94 -7.76
N ALA A 144 2.20 -25.32 -8.74
CA ALA A 144 2.60 -24.03 -9.30
C ALA A 144 2.61 -22.91 -8.24
N MET A 145 1.56 -22.82 -7.42
CA MET A 145 1.48 -21.86 -6.31
C MET A 145 2.54 -22.11 -5.23
N ARG A 146 2.84 -23.38 -4.92
CA ARG A 146 3.90 -23.75 -3.97
C ARG A 146 5.27 -23.36 -4.50
N ASP A 147 5.54 -23.60 -5.77
CA ASP A 147 6.82 -23.26 -6.39
C ASP A 147 7.01 -21.75 -6.50
N ALA A 148 5.96 -21.01 -6.85
CA ALA A 148 5.94 -19.54 -6.83
C ALA A 148 6.25 -18.98 -5.43
N ALA A 149 5.64 -19.53 -4.38
CA ALA A 149 5.93 -19.15 -3.00
C ALA A 149 7.40 -19.43 -2.64
N ARG A 150 7.93 -20.59 -3.04
CA ARG A 150 9.33 -21.00 -2.77
C ARG A 150 10.34 -20.10 -3.48
N LEU A 151 10.13 -19.77 -4.75
CA LEU A 151 10.99 -18.85 -5.53
C LEU A 151 11.09 -17.48 -4.86
N ASN A 152 10.07 -17.13 -4.08
CA ASN A 152 9.96 -15.88 -3.34
C ASN A 152 10.40 -15.97 -1.88
N GLY A 153 10.95 -17.12 -1.44
CA GLY A 153 11.38 -17.33 -0.06
C GLY A 153 10.23 -17.34 0.96
N MET A 154 9.01 -17.69 0.54
CA MET A 154 7.81 -17.65 1.36
C MET A 154 7.19 -19.05 1.53
N GLY A 155 6.56 -19.27 2.68
CA GLY A 155 5.62 -20.39 2.83
C GLY A 155 4.33 -20.15 2.04
N PHE A 156 3.68 -21.22 1.58
CA PHE A 156 2.45 -21.15 0.77
C PHE A 156 1.37 -20.26 1.42
N GLY A 157 1.06 -20.49 2.71
CA GLY A 157 0.06 -19.68 3.42
C GLY A 157 0.45 -18.21 3.58
N ALA A 158 1.75 -17.90 3.64
CA ALA A 158 2.24 -16.53 3.68
C ALA A 158 2.09 -15.83 2.32
N TRP A 159 2.30 -16.55 1.22
CA TRP A 159 2.09 -16.07 -0.15
C TRP A 159 0.61 -15.87 -0.49
N VAL A 160 -0.28 -16.80 -0.09
CA VAL A 160 -1.73 -16.61 -0.24
C VAL A 160 -2.21 -15.43 0.59
N ARG A 161 -1.77 -15.33 1.85
CA ARG A 161 -2.08 -14.18 2.71
C ARG A 161 -1.58 -12.87 2.10
N ASP A 162 -0.37 -12.87 1.55
CA ASP A 162 0.16 -11.70 0.83
C ASP A 162 -0.76 -11.33 -0.33
N SER A 163 -1.15 -12.31 -1.15
CA SER A 163 -2.05 -12.11 -2.30
C SER A 163 -3.41 -11.57 -1.89
N VAL A 164 -4.00 -12.09 -0.81
CA VAL A 164 -5.22 -11.56 -0.19
C VAL A 164 -4.99 -10.12 0.25
N ALA A 165 -3.88 -9.84 0.94
CA ALA A 165 -3.55 -8.48 1.37
C ALA A 165 -3.35 -7.53 0.18
N ALA A 166 -2.83 -7.97 -0.97
CA ALA A 166 -2.84 -7.12 -2.17
C ALA A 166 -4.26 -6.89 -2.70
N ALA A 167 -5.06 -7.95 -2.75
CA ALA A 167 -6.40 -7.90 -3.33
C ALA A 167 -7.33 -6.96 -2.56
N VAL A 168 -7.18 -6.91 -1.23
CA VAL A 168 -7.94 -6.02 -0.33
C VAL A 168 -7.15 -4.82 0.15
N GLU A 169 -5.96 -4.62 -0.41
CA GLU A 169 -5.14 -3.43 -0.16
C GLU A 169 -4.71 -3.23 1.31
N GLU A 170 -4.38 -4.33 1.98
CA GLU A 170 -4.03 -4.38 3.40
C GLU A 170 -2.53 -4.28 3.69
N HIS A 171 -2.20 -3.47 4.69
CA HIS A 171 -0.84 -3.14 5.07
C HIS A 171 -0.21 -4.14 6.06
N GLN A 172 -1.00 -4.86 6.86
CA GLN A 172 -0.49 -5.63 8.01
C GLN A 172 0.39 -6.85 7.66
N ALA A 173 0.29 -7.37 6.43
CA ALA A 173 1.10 -8.50 5.98
C ALA A 173 2.23 -8.13 5.02
N ARG A 174 2.36 -6.85 4.65
CA ARG A 174 3.23 -6.40 3.58
C ARG A 174 4.35 -5.50 4.10
N ARG A 175 5.56 -5.70 3.56
CA ARG A 175 6.61 -4.67 3.64
C ARG A 175 6.24 -3.56 2.66
N PRO A 176 6.38 -2.27 3.02
CA PRO A 176 6.25 -1.19 2.04
C PRO A 176 7.27 -1.40 0.91
N THR A 177 6.94 -0.91 -0.29
CA THR A 177 7.94 -0.82 -1.37
C THR A 177 9.09 0.11 -0.96
N GLY A 178 10.23 -0.01 -1.63
CA GLY A 178 11.37 0.87 -1.37
C GLY A 178 10.98 2.34 -1.54
N GLU A 179 10.22 2.64 -2.59
CA GLU A 179 9.71 3.97 -2.91
C GLU A 179 8.73 4.47 -1.85
N THR A 180 7.84 3.61 -1.32
CA THR A 180 6.95 3.99 -0.22
C THR A 180 7.74 4.28 1.06
N GLY A 181 8.76 3.49 1.36
CA GLY A 181 9.65 3.71 2.51
C GLY A 181 10.46 5.00 2.39
N GLU A 182 11.00 5.27 1.21
CA GLU A 182 11.73 6.49 0.89
C GLU A 182 10.80 7.71 0.95
N ALA A 183 9.62 7.65 0.32
CA ALA A 183 8.62 8.73 0.35
C ALA A 183 8.22 9.10 1.77
N ARG A 184 8.01 8.12 2.66
CA ARG A 184 7.72 8.36 4.08
C ARG A 184 8.89 9.05 4.80
N THR A 185 10.11 8.65 4.49
CA THR A 185 11.32 9.25 5.07
C THR A 185 11.48 10.70 4.62
N VAL A 186 11.31 10.97 3.33
CA VAL A 186 11.35 12.31 2.75
C VAL A 186 10.23 13.17 3.33
N ALA A 187 9.00 12.67 3.39
CA ALA A 187 7.87 13.38 3.96
C ALA A 187 8.10 13.74 5.44
N GLY A 188 8.62 12.82 6.26
CA GLY A 188 8.96 13.09 7.65
C GLY A 188 10.02 14.19 7.81
N ARG A 189 11.03 14.23 6.94
CA ARG A 189 12.02 15.32 6.92
C ARG A 189 11.40 16.66 6.54
N ILE A 190 10.55 16.68 5.50
CA ILE A 190 9.88 17.90 5.04
C ILE A 190 8.92 18.43 6.09
N ALA A 191 8.20 17.58 6.83
CA ALA A 191 7.34 18.02 7.93
C ALA A 191 8.14 18.82 8.97
N GLY A 192 9.33 18.34 9.36
CA GLY A 192 10.23 19.10 10.23
C GLY A 192 10.69 20.44 9.63
N LEU A 193 10.93 20.49 8.33
CA LEU A 193 11.29 21.73 7.62
C LEU A 193 10.12 22.72 7.53
N LEU A 194 8.88 22.25 7.40
CA LEU A 194 7.69 23.10 7.37
C LEU A 194 7.46 23.78 8.73
N VAL A 195 7.73 23.08 9.84
CA VAL A 195 7.72 23.70 11.18
C VAL A 195 8.73 24.84 11.24
N GLN A 196 9.98 24.60 10.83
CA GLN A 196 11.01 25.64 10.78
C GLN A 196 10.64 26.80 9.84
N ALA A 197 10.03 26.50 8.69
CA ALA A 197 9.55 27.50 7.75
C ALA A 197 8.44 28.38 8.34
N GLY A 198 7.56 27.79 9.17
CA GLY A 198 6.54 28.52 9.93
C GLY A 198 7.13 29.49 10.94
N ASP A 199 8.18 29.07 11.66
CA ASP A 199 8.88 29.91 12.65
C ASP A 199 9.58 31.12 12.03
N VAL A 200 9.93 31.05 10.74
CA VAL A 200 10.66 32.11 10.02
C VAL A 200 9.82 32.79 8.93
N ALA A 201 8.52 32.56 8.90
CA ALA A 201 7.60 33.19 7.96
C ALA A 201 7.58 34.71 8.18
N ALA A 202 7.75 35.48 7.09
CA ALA A 202 7.87 36.93 7.18
C ALA A 202 6.50 37.63 7.29
N ASP A 203 5.44 37.01 6.77
CA ASP A 203 4.10 37.55 6.75
C ASP A 203 3.03 36.46 6.79
N ARG A 204 1.76 36.88 6.82
CA ARG A 204 0.60 35.98 6.85
C ARG A 204 0.45 35.14 5.57
N ALA A 205 0.88 35.65 4.42
CA ALA A 205 0.77 34.94 3.16
C ALA A 205 1.79 33.79 3.10
N GLU A 206 3.01 34.01 3.58
CA GLU A 206 4.01 32.95 3.75
C GLU A 206 3.55 31.90 4.75
N ALA A 207 3.03 32.33 5.91
CA ALA A 207 2.50 31.40 6.91
C ALA A 207 1.35 30.55 6.34
N ALA A 208 0.45 31.14 5.54
CA ALA A 208 -0.62 30.41 4.87
C ALA A 208 -0.09 29.40 3.83
N ALA A 209 0.95 29.76 3.07
CA ALA A 209 1.58 28.85 2.11
C ALA A 209 2.25 27.65 2.81
N VAL A 210 2.90 27.88 3.96
CA VAL A 210 3.49 26.81 4.78
C VAL A 210 2.40 25.88 5.33
N ALA A 211 1.30 26.43 5.86
CA ALA A 211 0.18 25.64 6.36
C ALA A 211 -0.47 24.77 5.26
N ALA A 212 -0.71 25.35 4.07
CA ALA A 212 -1.24 24.60 2.93
C ALA A 212 -0.30 23.46 2.48
N ALA A 213 1.01 23.68 2.55
CA ALA A 213 2.00 22.64 2.26
C ALA A 213 2.00 21.52 3.31
N ASP A 214 1.79 21.86 4.60
CA ASP A 214 1.67 20.89 5.68
C ASP A 214 0.41 20.03 5.54
N ASP A 215 -0.73 20.65 5.23
CA ASP A 215 -1.99 19.94 4.96
C ASP A 215 -1.86 18.96 3.78
N ALA A 216 -1.25 19.42 2.67
CA ALA A 216 -0.98 18.59 1.50
C ALA A 216 -0.05 17.41 1.83
N LEU A 217 0.97 17.65 2.67
CA LEU A 217 1.92 16.63 3.11
C LEU A 217 1.28 15.62 4.06
N ALA A 218 0.40 16.07 4.96
CA ALA A 218 -0.38 15.21 5.85
C ALA A 218 -1.33 14.30 5.04
N ALA A 219 -2.00 14.85 4.00
CA ALA A 219 -2.81 14.07 3.08
C ALA A 219 -1.97 13.03 2.31
N ALA A 220 -0.76 13.40 1.87
CA ALA A 220 0.17 12.48 1.24
C ALA A 220 0.64 11.38 2.19
N ALA A 221 0.98 11.72 3.44
CA ALA A 221 1.34 10.77 4.48
C ALA A 221 0.20 9.79 4.78
N ALA A 222 -1.06 10.26 4.77
CA ALA A 222 -2.24 9.42 4.91
C ALA A 222 -2.47 8.48 3.72
N ARG A 223 -2.07 8.88 2.49
CA ARG A 223 -2.04 7.96 1.32
C ARG A 223 -0.96 6.90 1.50
N LEU A 224 0.26 7.31 1.86
CA LEU A 224 1.39 6.41 2.04
C LEU A 224 1.24 5.47 3.23
N SER A 225 0.53 5.86 4.29
CA SER A 225 0.30 5.03 5.48
C SER A 225 -0.62 3.84 5.22
N ARG A 226 -1.41 3.87 4.14
CA ARG A 226 -2.26 2.75 3.69
C ARG A 226 -1.46 1.51 3.27
N TRP A 227 -0.16 1.66 3.01
CA TRP A 227 0.64 0.64 2.35
C TRP A 227 1.84 0.15 3.19
N GLY A 228 1.70 -1.03 3.79
CA GLY A 228 2.76 -1.71 4.54
C GLY A 228 2.84 -1.39 6.04
N SER A 229 3.05 -2.42 6.86
CA SER A 229 3.08 -2.33 8.33
C SER A 229 4.44 -1.83 8.83
N ARG A 230 4.46 -1.05 9.92
CA ARG A 230 5.67 -0.87 10.74
C ARG A 230 5.92 -2.18 11.52
N ARG A 231 6.64 -3.11 10.91
CA ARG A 231 7.30 -4.21 11.63
C ARG A 231 8.73 -4.32 11.15
#